data_AF-A0A286UXE5-F1
#
_entry.id   AF-A0A286UXE5-F1
#
_cell.length_a   1.000
_cell.length_b   1.000
_cell.length_c   1.000
_cell.angle_alpha   90.00
_cell.angle_beta   90.00
_cell.angle_gamma   90.00
#
_symmetry.space_group_name_H-M   'P 1'
#
loop_
_entity.id
_entity.type
_entity.pdbx_description
1 polymer ?
#
loop_
_entity_poly.entity_id
_entity_poly.type
_entity_poly.pdbx_seq_one_letter_code
_entity_poly.pdbx_strand_id
1 'polypeptide(L)'
;MLNPRTLYSLILASFVLAGPVSKDSFSSDHGSGTSTSWQSSSNTLSAPSEAQTVPPASDDPNFQIYPPGFDGTPKATRGPLGANILQKDNTAIDRQNPDILAPPTTDHGNVGNPKWPFSLSPNRLQTGGWARQQNIDQLPLATKMASVDMRLLPGAIRELHWHTAAEWAYVLKGSTVVTAVDTDGRTFVDKVEQGDLWYFPPGIPHSLQATNDDPEGTEFLLVFDNGDFNEDGTLLLTDWTAHIPKEVLSKNFGTNIKAFDHIPSEELYIFPAPVPPPDEKAPEGKAGLVPRPFTYKLSKAPATPLAGGSIKIFDPSVFAVATTIVGAIVTVEPGAMRELHWHPTQPEWDFFITGTARMTIFAGQSNAGTFDYQAGDIGYVPPAQGHYIENTGNTTLVYLELFNSDRVQDISLRQWLALTPPELVKAHLDLPDDVIANLNTTKQTVVAPYYPS
;
A
#
# COMPACT_ATOMS: atom_id res chain seq x y z
N MET A 1 40.28 17.12 18.24
CA MET A 1 39.73 18.09 19.22
C MET A 1 38.47 17.49 19.80
N LEU A 2 38.47 17.26 21.12
CA LEU A 2 37.36 16.69 21.91
C LEU A 2 36.22 17.71 22.07
N ASN A 3 34.96 17.27 22.07
CA ASN A 3 34.11 17.26 23.28
C ASN A 3 32.73 16.55 23.06
N PRO A 4 32.38 15.50 23.83
CA PRO A 4 31.04 14.91 23.92
C PRO A 4 30.38 15.15 25.30
N ARG A 5 29.03 15.11 25.39
CA ARG A 5 28.16 14.82 26.57
C ARG A 5 26.71 15.13 26.16
N THR A 6 25.69 14.30 26.41
CA THR A 6 25.27 13.85 27.74
C THR A 6 24.34 12.63 27.61
N LEU A 7 24.62 11.57 28.37
CA LEU A 7 23.78 10.39 28.57
C LEU A 7 23.16 10.51 29.98
N TYR A 8 21.84 10.32 30.13
CA TYR A 8 21.20 10.15 31.43
C TYR A 8 20.62 8.74 31.52
N SER A 9 21.14 7.95 32.45
CA SER A 9 20.59 6.68 32.91
C SER A 9 19.91 6.92 34.26
N LEU A 10 18.67 6.48 34.42
CA LEU A 10 18.03 6.32 35.73
C LEU A 10 17.76 4.84 35.97
N ILE A 11 18.42 4.30 36.99
CA ILE A 11 18.16 3.00 37.60
C ILE A 11 17.25 3.28 38.81
N LEU A 12 16.10 2.61 38.92
CA LEU A 12 15.41 2.45 40.20
C LEU A 12 15.21 0.95 40.47
N ALA A 13 15.87 0.50 41.53
CA ALA A 13 15.79 -0.86 42.06
C ALA A 13 14.62 -1.01 43.03
N SER A 14 14.11 -2.23 43.06
CA SER A 14 12.98 -2.78 43.80
C SER A 14 13.17 -2.79 45.31
N PHE A 15 12.07 -2.73 46.08
CA PHE A 15 11.97 -3.42 47.38
C PHE A 15 10.57 -4.02 47.56
N VAL A 16 10.56 -5.35 47.71
CA VAL A 16 9.45 -6.19 48.19
C VAL A 16 9.68 -6.42 49.68
N LEU A 17 8.63 -6.32 50.50
CA LEU A 17 8.62 -6.86 51.86
C LEU A 17 7.23 -7.46 52.14
N ALA A 18 7.22 -8.72 52.56
CA ALA A 18 6.06 -9.54 52.83
C ALA A 18 5.91 -9.83 54.34
N GLY A 19 4.66 -9.92 54.80
CA GLY A 19 4.18 -10.67 55.98
C GLY A 19 4.17 -9.94 57.34
N PRO A 20 3.40 -10.43 58.34
CA PRO A 20 2.68 -11.71 58.39
C PRO A 20 1.17 -11.65 58.77
N VAL A 21 0.56 -12.82 58.59
CA VAL A 21 -0.78 -13.27 58.98
C VAL A 21 -0.93 -13.33 60.51
N SER A 22 -2.13 -13.06 61.03
CA SER A 22 -2.56 -13.47 62.37
C SER A 22 -3.97 -14.06 62.30
N LYS A 23 -4.10 -15.31 62.77
CA LYS A 23 -5.34 -16.06 63.01
C LYS A 23 -5.65 -15.95 64.50
N ASP A 24 -6.90 -15.69 64.84
CA ASP A 24 -7.56 -16.09 66.10
C ASP A 24 -9.08 -15.95 65.86
N SER A 25 -9.88 -17.00 65.82
CA SER A 25 -10.29 -17.99 66.83
C SER A 25 -11.67 -17.64 67.45
N PHE A 26 -12.46 -18.70 67.62
CA PHE A 26 -13.92 -18.74 67.73
C PHE A 26 -14.48 -18.24 69.07
N SER A 27 -15.70 -17.70 69.04
CA SER A 27 -16.65 -17.83 70.15
C SER A 27 -18.03 -18.17 69.61
N SER A 28 -18.52 -19.32 70.06
CA SER A 28 -19.86 -19.87 69.84
C SER A 28 -20.88 -19.18 70.74
N ASP A 29 -22.06 -18.86 70.20
CA ASP A 29 -23.26 -18.76 71.02
C ASP A 29 -24.44 -19.49 70.35
N HIS A 30 -25.13 -20.27 71.17
CA HIS A 30 -26.23 -21.17 70.79
C HIS A 30 -27.56 -20.44 70.95
N GLY A 31 -28.30 -20.25 69.86
CA GLY A 31 -29.69 -19.80 69.89
C GLY A 31 -30.54 -20.66 68.96
N SER A 32 -31.42 -21.49 69.54
CA SER A 32 -32.36 -22.35 68.82
C SER A 32 -33.49 -21.55 68.17
N GLY A 33 -33.93 -21.92 66.97
CA GLY A 33 -35.31 -21.64 66.57
C GLY A 33 -35.58 -21.55 65.06
N THR A 34 -36.41 -22.48 64.60
CA THR A 34 -37.31 -22.42 63.44
C THR A 34 -36.73 -22.55 62.02
N SER A 35 -37.08 -23.69 61.41
CA SER A 35 -36.94 -24.02 60.00
C SER A 35 -37.88 -23.17 59.14
N THR A 36 -37.30 -22.41 58.20
CA THR A 36 -38.02 -21.83 57.06
C THR A 36 -37.24 -22.17 55.79
N SER A 37 -37.90 -22.90 54.89
CA SER A 37 -37.41 -23.24 53.57
C SER A 37 -37.30 -21.99 52.71
N TRP A 38 -36.07 -21.56 52.42
CA TRP A 38 -35.80 -20.55 51.41
C TRP A 38 -35.37 -21.26 50.13
N GLN A 39 -36.28 -21.30 49.14
CA GLN A 39 -35.89 -21.47 47.75
C GLN A 39 -35.01 -20.27 47.38
N SER A 40 -33.70 -20.47 47.28
CA SER A 40 -32.82 -19.50 46.64
C SER A 40 -33.06 -19.62 45.13
N SER A 41 -33.99 -18.82 44.62
CA SER A 41 -34.00 -18.42 43.23
C SER A 41 -32.63 -17.83 42.91
N SER A 42 -31.86 -18.49 42.04
CA SER A 42 -30.68 -17.89 41.42
C SER A 42 -31.18 -16.74 40.55
N ASN A 43 -31.35 -15.58 41.16
CA ASN A 43 -31.46 -14.33 40.45
C ASN A 43 -30.10 -14.10 39.83
N THR A 44 -29.94 -14.50 38.56
CA THR A 44 -28.97 -13.82 37.69
C THR A 44 -29.37 -12.36 37.72
N LEU A 45 -28.68 -11.58 38.54
CA LEU A 45 -28.77 -10.13 38.51
C LEU A 45 -28.50 -9.74 37.05
N SER A 46 -29.54 -9.31 36.34
CA SER A 46 -29.35 -8.58 35.09
C SER A 46 -28.40 -7.44 35.43
N ALA A 47 -27.24 -7.42 34.78
CA ALA A 47 -26.34 -6.28 34.92
C ALA A 47 -27.16 -5.00 34.68
N PRO A 48 -26.97 -3.95 35.50
CA PRO A 48 -27.61 -2.66 35.23
C PRO A 48 -27.28 -2.24 33.80
N SER A 49 -28.22 -1.58 33.11
CA SER A 49 -28.01 -1.17 31.72
C SER A 49 -26.72 -0.38 31.62
N GLU A 50 -25.94 -0.69 30.60
CA GLU A 50 -24.74 0.02 30.22
C GLU A 50 -25.15 1.44 29.83
N ALA A 51 -25.26 2.33 30.81
CA ALA A 51 -25.30 3.75 30.52
C ALA A 51 -24.03 4.01 29.70
N GLN A 52 -24.18 4.41 28.43
CA GLN A 52 -23.04 4.67 27.57
C GLN A 52 -22.08 5.59 28.31
N THR A 53 -20.84 5.13 28.50
CA THR A 53 -19.83 5.85 29.30
C THR A 53 -19.40 7.15 28.61
N VAL A 54 -19.64 7.24 27.30
CA VAL A 54 -19.46 8.41 26.44
C VAL A 54 -20.67 8.54 25.51
N PRO A 55 -21.01 9.74 25.02
CA PRO A 55 -22.08 9.92 24.05
C PRO A 55 -21.87 9.10 22.76
N PRO A 56 -22.94 8.76 22.01
CA PRO A 56 -22.81 8.16 20.68
C PRO A 56 -21.96 9.02 19.74
N ALA A 57 -21.35 8.37 18.75
CA ALA A 57 -20.74 9.07 17.62
C ALA A 57 -21.79 9.89 16.85
N SER A 58 -21.32 10.88 16.08
CA SER A 58 -22.17 11.70 15.20
C SER A 58 -23.03 10.82 14.27
N ASP A 59 -24.30 11.19 14.10
CA ASP A 59 -25.22 10.58 13.14
C ASP A 59 -25.18 11.26 11.76
N ASP A 60 -24.31 12.27 11.58
CA ASP A 60 -24.04 12.88 10.28
C ASP A 60 -23.52 11.81 9.30
N PRO A 61 -24.25 11.51 8.20
CA PRO A 61 -23.85 10.48 7.26
C PRO A 61 -22.56 10.81 6.51
N ASN A 62 -22.11 12.06 6.55
CA ASN A 62 -20.86 12.50 5.93
C ASN A 62 -20.71 12.09 4.45
N PHE A 63 -21.83 12.15 3.71
CA PHE A 63 -21.79 12.03 2.26
C PHE A 63 -20.81 13.07 1.68
N GLN A 64 -20.14 12.69 0.60
CA GLN A 64 -19.24 13.59 -0.09
C GLN A 64 -20.03 14.79 -0.62
N ILE A 65 -19.57 16.01 -0.30
CA ILE A 65 -20.34 17.25 -0.58
C ILE A 65 -20.28 17.61 -2.06
N TYR A 66 -19.15 17.33 -2.72
CA TYR A 66 -18.93 17.60 -4.12
C TYR A 66 -18.60 16.29 -4.84
N PRO A 67 -19.47 15.80 -5.73
CA PRO A 67 -19.20 14.57 -6.46
C PRO A 67 -18.07 14.75 -7.47
N PRO A 68 -17.42 13.66 -7.90
CA PRO A 68 -16.43 13.71 -8.97
C PRO A 68 -16.97 14.35 -10.24
N GLY A 69 -16.18 15.24 -10.84
CA GLY A 69 -16.57 16.02 -12.02
C GLY A 69 -17.34 17.31 -11.73
N PHE A 70 -17.51 17.69 -10.46
CA PHE A 70 -18.05 19.00 -10.10
C PHE A 70 -17.22 20.15 -10.72
N ASP A 71 -17.89 21.02 -11.48
CA ASP A 71 -17.27 22.11 -12.26
C ASP A 71 -17.42 23.51 -11.62
N GLY A 72 -18.13 23.59 -10.49
CA GLY A 72 -18.33 24.82 -9.70
C GLY A 72 -17.12 25.18 -8.82
N THR A 73 -17.27 26.17 -7.95
CA THR A 73 -16.25 26.51 -6.93
C THR A 73 -16.62 25.81 -5.63
N PRO A 74 -15.89 24.76 -5.20
CA PRO A 74 -16.17 24.10 -3.94
C PRO A 74 -15.86 25.06 -2.78
N LYS A 75 -16.49 24.84 -1.64
CA LYS A 75 -16.37 25.69 -0.45
C LYS A 75 -15.87 24.85 0.72
N ALA A 76 -15.06 25.46 1.57
CA ALA A 76 -14.63 24.90 2.85
C ALA A 76 -15.74 24.99 3.91
N THR A 77 -16.92 24.45 3.59
CA THR A 77 -18.10 24.44 4.46
C THR A 77 -18.79 23.10 4.43
N ARG A 78 -19.11 22.55 5.61
CA ARG A 78 -19.95 21.34 5.78
C ARG A 78 -21.08 21.68 6.73
N GLY A 79 -22.30 21.80 6.20
CA GLY A 79 -23.46 22.24 6.98
C GLY A 79 -23.21 23.60 7.66
N PRO A 80 -23.36 23.73 8.99
CA PRO A 80 -23.10 24.97 9.72
C PRO A 80 -21.61 25.23 9.99
N LEU A 81 -20.71 24.31 9.64
CA LEU A 81 -19.27 24.40 9.91
C LEU A 81 -18.52 25.01 8.72
N GLY A 82 -17.42 25.71 9.03
CA GLY A 82 -16.51 26.30 8.04
C GLY A 82 -16.89 27.71 7.59
N ALA A 83 -16.22 28.21 6.55
CA ALA A 83 -16.43 29.55 6.00
C ALA A 83 -15.96 29.65 4.54
N ASN A 84 -16.30 30.76 3.87
CA ASN A 84 -15.80 31.03 2.52
C ASN A 84 -14.28 31.29 2.53
N ILE A 85 -13.59 30.81 1.51
CA ILE A 85 -12.19 31.15 1.23
C ILE A 85 -12.15 32.59 0.70
N LEU A 86 -11.48 33.50 1.43
CA LEU A 86 -11.43 34.93 1.09
C LEU A 86 -10.35 35.27 0.07
N GLN A 87 -9.26 34.50 0.06
CA GLN A 87 -8.13 34.72 -0.82
C GLN A 87 -8.30 33.94 -2.13
N LYS A 88 -7.60 34.34 -3.19
CA LYS A 88 -7.52 33.54 -4.41
C LYS A 88 -6.94 32.16 -4.10
N ASP A 89 -7.64 31.11 -4.51
CA ASP A 89 -7.27 29.72 -4.26
C ASP A 89 -7.03 28.93 -5.56
N ASN A 90 -6.46 27.74 -5.44
CA ASN A 90 -6.33 26.78 -6.52
C ASN A 90 -7.56 25.86 -6.60
N THR A 91 -8.64 26.43 -7.12
CA THR A 91 -9.94 25.75 -7.27
C THR A 91 -9.88 24.42 -8.04
N ALA A 92 -8.90 24.26 -8.93
CA ALA A 92 -8.74 23.00 -9.66
C ALA A 92 -8.29 21.85 -8.72
N ILE A 93 -7.45 22.14 -7.73
CA ILE A 93 -7.02 21.16 -6.72
C ILE A 93 -8.12 20.93 -5.69
N ASP A 94 -8.84 21.96 -5.29
CA ASP A 94 -9.99 21.82 -4.36
C ASP A 94 -11.06 20.87 -4.91
N ARG A 95 -11.31 20.92 -6.22
CA ARG A 95 -12.25 20.02 -6.91
C ARG A 95 -11.80 18.56 -6.92
N GLN A 96 -10.50 18.31 -6.86
CA GLN A 96 -9.94 16.96 -6.79
C GLN A 96 -9.91 16.43 -5.36
N ASN A 97 -10.03 17.30 -4.35
CA ASN A 97 -9.90 16.96 -2.94
C ASN A 97 -11.07 17.48 -2.09
N PRO A 98 -12.34 17.16 -2.46
CA PRO A 98 -13.50 17.68 -1.76
C PRO A 98 -13.59 17.25 -0.28
N ASP A 99 -13.15 16.03 0.06
CA ASP A 99 -13.14 15.52 1.44
C ASP A 99 -11.89 15.97 2.22
N ILE A 100 -10.92 16.65 1.59
CA ILE A 100 -9.89 17.43 2.30
C ILE A 100 -10.38 18.86 2.56
N LEU A 101 -11.02 19.48 1.57
CA LEU A 101 -11.50 20.86 1.67
C LEU A 101 -12.62 21.01 2.72
N ALA A 102 -13.55 20.06 2.74
CA ALA A 102 -14.67 20.01 3.66
C ALA A 102 -14.79 18.59 4.24
N PRO A 103 -13.89 18.20 5.16
CA PRO A 103 -13.75 16.83 5.62
C PRO A 103 -14.98 16.31 6.37
N PRO A 104 -15.18 14.98 6.43
CA PRO A 104 -16.17 14.38 7.31
C PRO A 104 -16.08 14.93 8.73
N THR A 105 -17.22 15.14 9.40
CA THR A 105 -17.27 15.60 10.79
C THR A 105 -16.70 14.57 11.78
N THR A 106 -16.45 13.34 11.32
CA THR A 106 -15.77 12.27 12.05
C THR A 106 -14.25 12.32 11.95
N ASP A 107 -13.67 13.14 11.05
CA ASP A 107 -12.23 13.37 11.01
C ASP A 107 -11.79 14.14 12.25
N HIS A 108 -10.62 13.79 12.78
CA HIS A 108 -10.09 14.39 13.98
C HIS A 108 -8.57 14.20 14.09
N GLY A 109 -7.90 15.19 14.69
CA GLY A 109 -6.48 15.09 15.02
C GLY A 109 -5.57 15.11 13.80
N ASN A 110 -4.51 14.29 13.80
CA ASN A 110 -3.49 14.29 12.75
C ASN A 110 -3.11 12.86 12.35
N VAL A 111 -3.13 12.58 11.04
CA VAL A 111 -2.75 11.29 10.45
C VAL A 111 -1.55 11.39 9.51
N GLY A 112 -0.96 12.59 9.35
CA GLY A 112 0.05 12.86 8.32
C GLY A 112 -0.54 13.02 6.93
N ASN A 113 0.32 13.15 5.90
CA ASN A 113 -0.11 13.13 4.50
C ASN A 113 0.11 11.72 3.92
N PRO A 114 -0.95 10.97 3.59
CA PRO A 114 -0.86 9.65 2.95
C PRO A 114 -1.02 9.70 1.42
N LYS A 115 -1.14 10.89 0.83
CA LYS A 115 -1.42 11.07 -0.60
C LYS A 115 -0.26 11.74 -1.33
N TRP A 116 0.12 11.18 -2.47
CA TRP A 116 1.03 11.84 -3.41
C TRP A 116 0.62 11.64 -4.88
N PRO A 117 0.23 12.70 -5.61
CA PRO A 117 0.05 12.62 -7.06
C PRO A 117 1.41 12.58 -7.78
N PHE A 118 1.65 11.59 -8.65
CA PHE A 118 2.87 11.59 -9.50
C PHE A 118 2.97 12.85 -10.38
N SER A 119 1.85 13.52 -10.66
CA SER A 119 1.82 14.81 -11.36
C SER A 119 2.57 15.93 -10.64
N LEU A 120 2.86 15.77 -9.35
CA LEU A 120 3.68 16.70 -8.56
C LEU A 120 5.15 16.26 -8.45
N SER A 121 5.50 15.07 -8.94
CA SER A 121 6.89 14.60 -8.97
C SER A 121 7.68 15.29 -10.09
N PRO A 122 8.92 15.73 -9.82
CA PRO A 122 9.84 16.15 -10.88
C PRO A 122 10.03 15.04 -11.91
N ASN A 123 9.99 15.39 -13.19
CA ASN A 123 10.11 14.43 -14.28
C ASN A 123 11.48 14.54 -14.95
N ARG A 124 12.24 13.44 -14.94
CA ARG A 124 13.54 13.31 -15.59
C ARG A 124 13.32 12.91 -17.04
N LEU A 125 13.47 13.88 -17.95
CA LEU A 125 13.27 13.67 -19.38
C LEU A 125 14.56 13.20 -20.06
N GLN A 126 14.44 12.19 -20.91
CA GLN A 126 15.53 11.60 -21.67
C GLN A 126 15.14 11.40 -23.13
N THR A 127 16.12 11.16 -24.00
CA THR A 127 15.87 11.03 -25.45
C THR A 127 15.02 9.81 -25.82
N GLY A 128 14.98 8.79 -24.97
CA GLY A 128 14.17 7.58 -25.15
C GLY A 128 12.91 7.50 -24.29
N GLY A 129 12.63 8.48 -23.42
CA GLY A 129 11.56 8.33 -22.43
C GLY A 129 11.67 9.30 -21.26
N TRP A 130 11.00 8.97 -20.14
CA TRP A 130 11.08 9.73 -18.91
C TRP A 130 10.83 8.87 -17.68
N ALA A 131 11.24 9.36 -16.51
CA ALA A 131 10.96 8.77 -15.22
C ALA A 131 10.66 9.85 -14.18
N ARG A 132 9.68 9.60 -13.31
CA ARG A 132 9.35 10.44 -12.14
C ARG A 132 9.09 9.54 -10.95
N GLN A 133 9.43 10.00 -9.76
CA GLN A 133 9.44 9.13 -8.58
C GLN A 133 8.65 9.70 -7.40
N GLN A 134 8.25 8.80 -6.50
CA GLN A 134 7.85 9.11 -5.14
C GLN A 134 8.76 8.33 -4.21
N ASN A 135 9.43 9.05 -3.32
CA ASN A 135 10.16 8.48 -2.19
C ASN A 135 9.81 9.28 -0.91
N ILE A 136 10.57 9.13 0.17
CA ILE A 136 10.34 9.88 1.42
C ILE A 136 10.46 11.40 1.29
N ASP A 137 11.12 11.94 0.26
CA ASP A 137 11.19 13.39 0.04
C ASP A 137 9.85 13.94 -0.48
N GLN A 138 9.06 13.12 -1.18
CA GLN A 138 7.73 13.47 -1.68
C GLN A 138 6.61 13.05 -0.72
N LEU A 139 6.68 11.83 -0.19
CA LEU A 139 5.70 11.25 0.72
C LEU A 139 6.41 10.70 1.97
N PRO A 140 6.76 11.56 2.95
CA PRO A 140 7.54 11.16 4.12
C PRO A 140 6.92 10.05 4.99
N LEU A 141 5.60 9.83 4.86
CA LEU A 141 4.91 8.75 5.56
C LEU A 141 5.32 7.37 5.01
N ALA A 142 5.66 7.27 3.72
CA ALA A 142 5.94 6.05 2.98
C ALA A 142 7.38 5.53 3.19
N THR A 143 7.81 5.36 4.43
CA THR A 143 9.21 4.98 4.76
C THR A 143 9.62 3.58 4.31
N LYS A 144 8.67 2.72 3.95
CA LYS A 144 8.93 1.32 3.58
C LYS A 144 8.82 1.02 2.10
N MET A 145 8.29 1.96 1.30
CA MET A 145 8.02 1.74 -0.10
C MET A 145 8.17 3.05 -0.87
N ALA A 146 8.81 2.97 -2.03
CA ALA A 146 8.97 4.07 -2.97
C ALA A 146 8.60 3.56 -4.36
N SER A 147 8.36 4.46 -5.30
CA SER A 147 7.94 4.09 -6.63
C SER A 147 8.49 5.02 -7.71
N VAL A 148 8.54 4.50 -8.92
CA VAL A 148 8.88 5.23 -10.14
C VAL A 148 7.79 4.96 -11.17
N ASP A 149 7.23 6.02 -11.71
CA ASP A 149 6.45 5.97 -12.95
C ASP A 149 7.41 6.25 -14.11
N MET A 150 7.54 5.29 -15.02
CA MET A 150 8.51 5.33 -16.10
C MET A 150 7.85 5.04 -17.44
N ARG A 151 8.29 5.78 -18.45
CA ARG A 151 7.86 5.64 -19.84
C ARG A 151 9.05 5.50 -20.77
N LEU A 152 8.95 4.55 -21.70
CA LEU A 152 9.91 4.32 -22.76
C LEU A 152 9.22 4.42 -24.14
N LEU A 153 9.82 5.17 -25.07
CA LEU A 153 9.43 5.21 -26.48
C LEU A 153 9.72 3.87 -27.17
N PRO A 154 9.09 3.55 -28.32
CA PRO A 154 9.31 2.29 -29.01
C PRO A 154 10.80 1.98 -29.25
N GLY A 155 11.25 0.80 -28.79
CA GLY A 155 12.63 0.36 -28.88
C GLY A 155 13.62 0.98 -27.88
N ALA A 156 13.23 2.04 -27.16
CA ALA A 156 14.09 2.67 -26.16
C ALA A 156 14.38 1.71 -24.99
N ILE A 157 15.56 1.88 -24.41
CA ILE A 157 16.11 1.03 -23.37
C ILE A 157 16.23 1.83 -22.07
N ARG A 158 15.72 1.28 -20.96
CA ARG A 158 16.25 1.54 -19.63
C ARG A 158 17.51 0.69 -19.47
N GLU A 159 18.63 1.38 -19.29
CA GLU A 159 19.98 0.81 -19.30
C GLU A 159 20.12 -0.42 -18.40
N LEU A 160 21.05 -1.33 -18.74
CA LEU A 160 21.49 -2.40 -17.84
C LEU A 160 21.95 -1.82 -16.49
N HIS A 161 21.30 -2.26 -15.41
CA HIS A 161 21.54 -1.71 -14.09
C HIS A 161 21.19 -2.70 -12.98
N TRP A 162 21.54 -2.35 -11.74
CA TRP A 162 21.09 -3.04 -10.53
C TRP A 162 20.98 -2.06 -9.36
N HIS A 163 20.35 -2.51 -8.28
CA HIS A 163 20.18 -1.74 -7.04
C HIS A 163 19.95 -2.68 -5.86
N THR A 164 20.04 -2.16 -4.64
CA THR A 164 19.91 -2.95 -3.39
C THR A 164 18.47 -3.22 -2.97
N ALA A 165 17.51 -2.43 -3.46
CA ALA A 165 16.09 -2.70 -3.24
C ALA A 165 15.63 -3.84 -4.17
N ALA A 166 14.60 -4.58 -3.77
CA ALA A 166 13.84 -5.38 -4.72
C ALA A 166 13.02 -4.44 -5.62
N GLU A 167 12.83 -4.82 -6.88
CA GLU A 167 11.94 -4.10 -7.79
C GLU A 167 10.75 -4.99 -8.12
N TRP A 168 9.55 -4.48 -7.88
CA TRP A 168 8.30 -5.02 -8.39
C TRP A 168 7.73 -4.07 -9.43
N ALA A 169 7.06 -4.55 -10.46
CA ALA A 169 6.44 -3.68 -11.43
C ALA A 169 5.11 -4.16 -11.98
N TYR A 170 4.36 -3.21 -12.53
CA TYR A 170 3.11 -3.41 -13.26
C TYR A 170 3.13 -2.61 -14.57
N VAL A 171 2.86 -3.29 -15.70
CA VAL A 171 2.79 -2.62 -17.00
C VAL A 171 1.45 -1.89 -17.14
N LEU A 172 1.48 -0.56 -17.10
CA LEU A 172 0.29 0.28 -17.24
C LEU A 172 -0.21 0.33 -18.69
N LYS A 173 0.71 0.38 -19.65
CA LYS A 173 0.40 0.42 -21.08
C LYS A 173 1.57 -0.09 -21.94
N GLY A 174 1.24 -0.65 -23.11
CA GLY A 174 2.21 -1.18 -24.06
C GLY A 174 2.79 -2.52 -23.63
N SER A 175 4.02 -2.81 -24.08
CA SER A 175 4.75 -4.00 -23.65
C SER A 175 6.26 -3.75 -23.61
N THR A 176 6.93 -4.49 -22.73
CA THR A 176 8.35 -4.35 -22.43
C THR A 176 9.03 -5.72 -22.51
N VAL A 177 10.18 -5.80 -23.15
CA VAL A 177 11.09 -6.93 -22.99
C VAL A 177 11.97 -6.65 -21.79
N VAL A 178 12.00 -7.60 -20.85
CA VAL A 178 12.87 -7.53 -19.68
C VAL A 178 13.95 -8.59 -19.77
N THR A 179 15.15 -8.26 -19.29
CA THR A 179 16.26 -9.21 -19.19
C THR A 179 16.81 -9.25 -17.77
N ALA A 180 17.35 -10.38 -17.34
CA ALA A 180 18.07 -10.49 -16.08
C ALA A 180 19.08 -11.65 -16.09
N VAL A 181 20.08 -11.56 -15.20
CA VAL A 181 21.05 -12.65 -14.95
C VAL A 181 21.16 -12.88 -13.45
N ASP A 182 20.96 -14.11 -12.99
CA ASP A 182 21.04 -14.40 -11.56
C ASP A 182 22.46 -14.71 -11.06
N THR A 183 22.59 -14.91 -9.75
CA THR A 183 23.89 -15.17 -9.08
C THR A 183 24.57 -16.45 -9.52
N ASP A 184 23.83 -17.40 -10.12
CA ASP A 184 24.37 -18.64 -10.67
C ASP A 184 24.73 -18.50 -12.16
N GLY A 185 24.61 -17.29 -12.72
CA GLY A 185 24.87 -17.00 -14.13
C GLY A 185 23.79 -17.50 -15.08
N ARG A 186 22.57 -17.75 -14.58
CA ARG A 186 21.43 -18.18 -15.39
C ARG A 186 20.74 -16.97 -16.01
N THR A 187 20.31 -17.12 -17.25
CA THR A 187 19.71 -16.02 -18.03
C THR A 187 18.20 -16.04 -17.97
N PHE A 188 17.59 -14.86 -18.07
CA PHE A 188 16.16 -14.67 -18.20
C PHE A 188 15.88 -13.57 -19.22
N VAL A 189 14.96 -13.84 -20.14
CA VAL A 189 14.37 -12.85 -21.05
C VAL A 189 12.90 -13.20 -21.20
N ASP A 190 12.02 -12.21 -21.05
CA ASP A 190 10.59 -12.37 -21.31
C ASP A 190 9.97 -11.03 -21.75
N LYS A 191 8.86 -11.12 -22.47
CA LYS A 191 8.03 -9.97 -22.87
C LYS A 191 6.84 -9.87 -21.93
N VAL A 192 6.70 -8.74 -21.25
CA VAL A 192 5.56 -8.41 -20.38
C VAL A 192 4.61 -7.45 -21.09
N GLU A 193 3.31 -7.74 -21.02
CA GLU A 193 2.25 -6.97 -21.68
C GLU A 193 1.48 -6.13 -20.64
N GLN A 194 0.63 -5.21 -21.09
CA GLN A 194 -0.25 -4.44 -20.19
C GLN A 194 -0.98 -5.34 -19.19
N GLY A 195 -0.84 -5.01 -17.91
CA GLY A 195 -1.40 -5.78 -16.79
C GLY A 195 -0.54 -6.95 -16.30
N ASP A 196 0.62 -7.21 -16.90
CA ASP A 196 1.60 -8.17 -16.40
C ASP A 196 2.52 -7.55 -15.35
N LEU A 197 3.19 -8.44 -14.59
CA LEU A 197 4.14 -8.08 -13.56
C LEU A 197 5.55 -8.54 -13.89
N TRP A 198 6.54 -7.85 -13.32
CA TRP A 198 7.86 -8.44 -13.05
C TRP A 198 8.30 -8.22 -11.60
N TYR A 199 9.28 -9.00 -11.18
CA TYR A 199 9.95 -8.86 -9.90
C TYR A 199 11.42 -9.23 -10.04
N PHE A 200 12.31 -8.28 -9.73
CA PHE A 200 13.74 -8.51 -9.63
C PHE A 200 14.18 -8.53 -8.17
N PRO A 201 14.75 -9.66 -7.69
CA PRO A 201 15.31 -9.71 -6.35
C PRO A 201 16.45 -8.68 -6.16
N PRO A 202 16.73 -8.26 -4.92
CA PRO A 202 17.82 -7.33 -4.62
C PRO A 202 19.15 -7.71 -5.29
N GLY A 203 19.75 -6.75 -5.97
CA GLY A 203 21.07 -6.88 -6.60
C GLY A 203 21.11 -7.71 -7.89
N ILE A 204 19.97 -8.23 -8.39
CA ILE A 204 19.93 -8.92 -9.67
C ILE A 204 19.97 -7.89 -10.81
N PRO A 205 21.00 -7.91 -11.68
CA PRO A 205 21.08 -6.97 -12.80
C PRO A 205 20.02 -7.27 -13.85
N HIS A 206 19.44 -6.22 -14.39
CA HIS A 206 18.36 -6.30 -15.37
C HIS A 206 18.35 -5.11 -16.34
N SER A 207 17.52 -5.20 -17.38
CA SER A 207 17.25 -4.12 -18.33
C SER A 207 15.80 -4.16 -18.78
N LEU A 208 15.29 -3.02 -19.24
CA LEU A 208 13.94 -2.88 -19.78
C LEU A 208 14.03 -2.29 -21.19
N GLN A 209 13.35 -2.89 -22.16
CA GLN A 209 13.30 -2.36 -23.53
C GLN A 209 11.87 -2.35 -24.04
N ALA A 210 11.40 -1.18 -24.46
CA ALA A 210 10.08 -1.06 -25.05
C ALA A 210 9.98 -1.85 -26.36
N THR A 211 8.88 -2.57 -26.57
CA THR A 211 8.53 -3.08 -27.89
C THR A 211 7.89 -1.98 -28.75
N ASN A 212 7.29 -2.36 -29.88
CA ASN A 212 6.44 -1.50 -30.70
C ASN A 212 5.01 -2.04 -30.89
N ASP A 213 4.52 -2.93 -30.02
CA ASP A 213 3.13 -3.39 -30.10
C ASP A 213 2.14 -2.23 -29.94
N ASP A 214 2.48 -1.28 -29.06
CA ASP A 214 1.84 0.03 -28.98
C ASP A 214 2.75 1.05 -29.67
N PRO A 215 2.23 1.85 -30.63
CA PRO A 215 3.02 2.84 -31.35
C PRO A 215 3.59 3.94 -30.45
N GLU A 216 3.04 4.12 -29.25
CA GLU A 216 3.51 5.06 -28.25
C GLU A 216 4.56 4.46 -27.31
N GLY A 217 4.94 3.18 -27.46
CA GLY A 217 5.89 2.50 -26.58
C GLY A 217 5.21 1.95 -25.32
N THR A 218 5.83 2.11 -24.15
CA THR A 218 5.35 1.50 -22.90
C THR A 218 5.47 2.45 -21.72
N GLU A 219 4.56 2.29 -20.77
CA GLU A 219 4.54 3.01 -19.49
C GLU A 219 4.24 1.99 -18.40
N PHE A 220 4.98 2.05 -17.31
CA PHE A 220 4.92 1.06 -16.25
C PHE A 220 5.27 1.68 -14.90
N LEU A 221 4.69 1.11 -13.86
CA LEU A 221 4.94 1.46 -12.48
C LEU A 221 6.00 0.51 -11.91
N LEU A 222 7.05 1.06 -11.33
CA LEU A 222 8.05 0.35 -10.53
C LEU A 222 7.82 0.67 -9.05
N VAL A 223 7.98 -0.31 -8.18
CA VAL A 223 7.84 -0.18 -6.73
C VAL A 223 8.99 -0.90 -6.05
N PHE A 224 9.58 -0.23 -5.08
CA PHE A 224 10.78 -0.66 -4.37
C PHE A 224 10.47 -0.84 -2.88
N ASP A 225 11.07 -1.86 -2.26
CA ASP A 225 10.85 -2.23 -0.85
C ASP A 225 11.63 -1.35 0.15
N ASN A 226 11.92 -0.12 -0.25
CA ASN A 226 12.61 0.88 0.56
C ASN A 226 12.08 2.30 0.23
N GLY A 227 11.57 3.02 1.23
CA GLY A 227 11.06 4.38 1.05
C GLY A 227 12.13 5.41 0.67
N ASP A 228 13.40 5.11 0.95
CA ASP A 228 14.54 5.98 0.63
C ASP A 228 15.09 5.73 -0.79
N PHE A 229 14.46 4.85 -1.58
CA PHE A 229 14.92 4.59 -2.95
C PHE A 229 14.93 5.87 -3.78
N ASN A 230 15.95 6.00 -4.61
CA ASN A 230 16.10 7.08 -5.57
C ASN A 230 16.56 6.48 -6.89
N GLU A 231 15.80 6.71 -7.95
CA GLU A 231 16.06 6.22 -9.31
C GLU A 231 17.41 6.71 -9.86
N ASP A 232 17.82 7.92 -9.46
CA ASP A 232 19.13 8.50 -9.80
C ASP A 232 20.29 7.84 -9.03
N GLY A 233 19.99 6.96 -8.06
CA GLY A 233 20.96 6.22 -7.24
C GLY A 233 21.20 4.78 -7.70
N THR A 234 20.64 4.37 -8.84
CA THR A 234 20.85 3.02 -9.41
C THR A 234 22.30 2.84 -9.90
N LEU A 235 22.78 1.59 -9.93
CA LEU A 235 24.13 1.26 -10.38
C LEU A 235 24.09 0.90 -11.88
N LEU A 236 24.54 1.82 -12.71
CA LEU A 236 24.42 1.76 -14.17
C LEU A 236 25.68 1.16 -14.82
N LEU A 237 25.53 0.30 -15.82
CA LEU A 237 26.64 -0.37 -16.49
C LEU A 237 27.65 0.61 -17.09
N THR A 238 27.17 1.62 -17.81
CA THR A 238 28.01 2.60 -18.51
C THR A 238 28.66 3.57 -17.54
N ASP A 239 27.97 3.97 -16.46
CA ASP A 239 28.58 4.75 -15.39
C ASP A 239 29.71 3.95 -14.69
N TRP A 240 29.45 2.70 -14.33
CA TRP A 240 30.47 1.85 -13.72
C TRP A 240 31.68 1.68 -14.64
N THR A 241 31.45 1.36 -15.92
CA THR A 241 32.54 1.14 -16.87
C THR A 241 33.31 2.43 -17.24
N ALA A 242 32.67 3.60 -17.19
CA ALA A 242 33.35 4.89 -17.30
C ALA A 242 34.32 5.14 -16.13
N HIS A 243 34.03 4.57 -14.96
CA HIS A 243 34.80 4.73 -13.73
C HIS A 243 35.74 3.56 -13.41
N ILE A 244 35.98 2.65 -14.36
CA ILE A 244 37.00 1.60 -14.26
C ILE A 244 38.20 1.97 -15.15
N PRO A 245 39.46 1.88 -14.65
CA PRO A 245 40.62 2.04 -15.51
C PRO A 245 40.59 1.07 -16.70
N LYS A 246 40.76 1.57 -17.93
CA LYS A 246 40.71 0.74 -19.15
C LYS A 246 41.63 -0.50 -19.12
N GLU A 247 42.74 -0.42 -18.39
CA GLU A 247 43.65 -1.56 -18.20
C GLU A 247 42.99 -2.70 -17.40
N VAL A 248 42.17 -2.38 -16.39
CA VAL A 248 41.40 -3.35 -15.60
C VAL A 248 40.32 -3.97 -16.46
N LEU A 249 39.62 -3.19 -17.30
CA LEU A 249 38.69 -3.73 -18.29
C LEU A 249 39.40 -4.69 -19.26
N SER A 250 40.55 -4.29 -19.81
CA SER A 250 41.38 -5.12 -20.68
C SER A 250 41.78 -6.45 -20.03
N LYS A 251 42.20 -6.42 -18.76
CA LYS A 251 42.49 -7.64 -17.99
C LYS A 251 41.25 -8.50 -17.77
N ASN A 252 40.12 -7.90 -17.36
CA ASN A 252 38.88 -8.62 -17.05
C ASN A 252 38.30 -9.34 -18.27
N PHE A 253 38.28 -8.67 -19.42
CA PHE A 253 37.74 -9.21 -20.67
C PHE A 253 38.78 -9.99 -21.50
N GLY A 254 40.05 -10.02 -21.08
CA GLY A 254 41.12 -10.71 -21.80
C GLY A 254 41.34 -10.19 -23.23
N THR A 255 41.10 -8.90 -23.48
CA THR A 255 41.14 -8.29 -24.82
C THR A 255 42.04 -7.05 -24.86
N ASN A 256 42.34 -6.55 -26.06
CA ASN A 256 43.16 -5.35 -26.25
C ASN A 256 42.47 -4.11 -25.64
N ILE A 257 43.23 -3.28 -24.91
CA ILE A 257 42.73 -2.06 -24.25
C ILE A 257 41.99 -1.10 -25.20
N LYS A 258 42.32 -1.09 -26.49
CA LYS A 258 41.65 -0.27 -27.50
C LYS A 258 40.18 -0.65 -27.75
N ALA A 259 39.76 -1.86 -27.35
CA ALA A 259 38.36 -2.28 -27.47
C ALA A 259 37.40 -1.40 -26.64
N PHE A 260 37.93 -0.68 -25.65
CA PHE A 260 37.17 0.17 -24.74
C PHE A 260 37.31 1.67 -25.06
N ASP A 261 37.79 2.03 -26.25
CA ASP A 261 37.98 3.44 -26.64
C ASP A 261 36.68 4.23 -26.82
N HIS A 262 35.55 3.53 -26.97
CA HIS A 262 34.23 4.13 -27.21
C HIS A 262 33.19 3.76 -26.15
N ILE A 263 33.61 3.32 -24.95
CA ILE A 263 32.67 3.25 -23.81
C ILE A 263 32.18 4.69 -23.54
N PRO A 264 30.87 4.89 -23.26
CA PRO A 264 30.36 6.18 -22.80
C PRO A 264 31.14 6.73 -21.61
N SER A 265 31.27 8.06 -21.53
CA SER A 265 31.97 8.73 -20.43
C SER A 265 31.11 8.96 -19.19
N GLU A 266 29.80 8.71 -19.31
CA GLU A 266 28.78 8.88 -18.28
C GLU A 266 27.63 7.91 -18.58
N GLU A 267 26.69 7.78 -17.65
CA GLU A 267 25.50 6.96 -17.81
C GLU A 267 24.68 7.29 -19.07
N LEU A 268 24.09 6.27 -19.68
CA LEU A 268 23.06 6.46 -20.71
C LEU A 268 21.67 6.57 -20.08
N TYR A 269 21.43 5.86 -18.98
CA TYR A 269 20.20 5.80 -18.19
C TYR A 269 18.96 5.34 -18.98
N ILE A 270 18.40 6.21 -19.83
CA ILE A 270 17.36 5.89 -20.82
C ILE A 270 17.80 6.42 -22.19
N PHE A 271 17.90 5.53 -23.18
CA PHE A 271 18.40 5.89 -24.50
C PHE A 271 17.64 5.17 -25.64
N PRO A 272 17.60 5.75 -26.86
CA PRO A 272 16.96 5.12 -28.01
C PRO A 272 17.74 3.91 -28.51
N ALA A 273 17.03 2.88 -28.95
CA ALA A 273 17.60 1.74 -29.67
C ALA A 273 16.59 1.20 -30.69
N PRO A 274 17.03 0.37 -31.66
CA PRO A 274 16.11 -0.38 -32.52
C PRO A 274 15.17 -1.26 -31.68
N VAL A 275 13.95 -1.43 -32.15
CA VAL A 275 12.95 -2.30 -31.52
C VAL A 275 13.48 -3.74 -31.42
N PRO A 276 13.33 -4.42 -30.27
CA PRO A 276 13.74 -5.81 -30.14
C PRO A 276 12.89 -6.72 -31.05
N PRO A 277 13.44 -7.83 -31.56
CA PRO A 277 12.66 -8.81 -32.30
C PRO A 277 11.52 -9.39 -31.43
N PRO A 278 10.37 -9.75 -32.03
CA PRO A 278 9.22 -10.27 -31.27
C PRO A 278 9.48 -11.56 -30.49
N ASP A 279 10.47 -12.35 -30.91
CA ASP A 279 10.87 -13.62 -30.32
C ASP A 279 12.26 -13.54 -29.65
N GLU A 280 12.64 -12.38 -29.11
CA GLU A 280 13.89 -12.18 -28.36
C GLU A 280 14.12 -13.32 -27.36
N LYS A 281 15.26 -14.01 -27.48
CA LYS A 281 15.60 -15.18 -26.67
C LYS A 281 16.71 -14.86 -25.70
N ALA A 282 16.61 -15.45 -24.51
CA ALA A 282 17.71 -15.45 -23.57
C ALA A 282 18.97 -16.06 -24.22
N PRO A 283 20.16 -15.45 -24.04
CA PRO A 283 21.41 -16.03 -24.50
C PRO A 283 21.63 -17.43 -23.93
N GLU A 284 22.19 -18.33 -24.74
CA GLU A 284 22.55 -19.68 -24.31
C GLU A 284 23.80 -19.64 -23.41
N GLY A 285 23.61 -19.91 -22.12
CA GLY A 285 24.69 -20.04 -21.14
C GLY A 285 24.82 -21.47 -20.62
N LYS A 286 26.02 -21.85 -20.14
CA LYS A 286 26.24 -23.17 -19.52
C LYS A 286 25.37 -23.43 -18.28
N ALA A 287 24.98 -22.37 -17.57
CA ALA A 287 24.13 -22.44 -16.39
C ALA A 287 22.64 -22.65 -16.74
N GLY A 288 22.24 -22.43 -18.01
CA GLY A 288 20.86 -22.51 -18.45
C GLY A 288 20.00 -21.30 -18.06
N LEU A 289 18.68 -21.50 -18.08
CA LEU A 289 17.68 -20.49 -17.73
C LEU A 289 17.38 -20.50 -16.22
N VAL A 290 16.87 -19.39 -15.70
CA VAL A 290 16.39 -19.32 -14.31
C VAL A 290 15.28 -20.36 -14.06
N PRO A 291 15.27 -21.04 -12.90
CA PRO A 291 14.28 -22.10 -12.61
C PRO A 291 12.90 -21.55 -12.26
N ARG A 292 12.81 -20.29 -11.84
CA ARG A 292 11.57 -19.58 -11.54
C ARG A 292 11.57 -18.27 -12.34
N PRO A 293 10.51 -17.98 -13.11
CA PRO A 293 10.48 -16.78 -13.94
C PRO A 293 10.44 -15.52 -13.08
N PHE A 294 11.04 -14.44 -13.57
CA PHE A 294 10.95 -13.10 -12.96
C PHE A 294 9.73 -12.30 -13.42
N THR A 295 8.82 -12.91 -14.17
CA THR A 295 7.57 -12.31 -14.66
C THR A 295 6.36 -13.13 -14.25
N TYR A 296 5.21 -12.47 -14.13
CA TYR A 296 3.93 -13.11 -13.89
C TYR A 296 2.83 -12.48 -14.75
N LYS A 297 2.09 -13.32 -15.48
CA LYS A 297 1.03 -12.88 -16.41
C LYS A 297 -0.28 -12.58 -15.68
N LEU A 298 -0.27 -11.58 -14.80
CA LEU A 298 -1.44 -11.17 -14.02
C LEU A 298 -2.62 -10.76 -14.90
N SER A 299 -2.36 -10.20 -16.09
CA SER A 299 -3.37 -9.90 -17.11
C SER A 299 -4.25 -11.11 -17.46
N LYS A 300 -3.66 -12.31 -17.43
CA LYS A 300 -4.29 -13.60 -17.77
C LYS A 300 -4.75 -14.39 -16.54
N ALA A 301 -4.40 -13.93 -15.34
CA ALA A 301 -4.84 -14.56 -14.09
C ALA A 301 -6.34 -14.31 -13.86
N PRO A 302 -7.10 -15.32 -13.37
CA PRO A 302 -8.51 -15.15 -13.07
C PRO A 302 -8.71 -14.17 -11.91
N ALA A 303 -9.73 -13.32 -12.01
CA ALA A 303 -10.19 -12.50 -10.90
C ALA A 303 -11.15 -13.29 -10.02
N THR A 304 -11.08 -13.07 -8.71
CA THR A 304 -12.08 -13.53 -7.76
C THR A 304 -13.24 -12.53 -7.77
N PRO A 305 -14.43 -12.90 -8.26
CA PRO A 305 -15.58 -12.00 -8.26
C PRO A 305 -16.09 -11.78 -6.83
N LEU A 306 -16.48 -10.54 -6.55
CA LEU A 306 -17.02 -10.08 -5.27
C LEU A 306 -18.31 -9.30 -5.53
N ALA A 307 -19.09 -9.03 -4.48
CA ALA A 307 -20.42 -8.42 -4.65
C ALA A 307 -20.35 -7.01 -5.27
N GLY A 308 -19.31 -6.24 -4.95
CA GLY A 308 -19.11 -4.88 -5.47
C GLY A 308 -17.96 -4.74 -6.48
N GLY A 309 -17.41 -5.84 -7.01
CA GLY A 309 -16.27 -5.78 -7.92
C GLY A 309 -15.47 -7.08 -7.98
N SER A 310 -14.13 -6.98 -7.97
CA SER A 310 -13.27 -8.17 -8.04
C SER A 310 -11.88 -7.92 -7.46
N ILE A 311 -11.15 -9.00 -7.17
CA ILE A 311 -9.77 -8.93 -6.70
C ILE A 311 -8.90 -10.00 -7.39
N LYS A 312 -7.66 -9.65 -7.73
CA LYS A 312 -6.60 -10.63 -8.06
C LYS A 312 -5.44 -10.46 -7.09
N ILE A 313 -5.13 -11.50 -6.33
CA ILE A 313 -4.01 -11.52 -5.39
C ILE A 313 -2.78 -12.09 -6.09
N PHE A 314 -1.62 -11.48 -5.86
CA PHE A 314 -0.31 -11.96 -6.29
C PHE A 314 0.67 -11.95 -5.11
N ASP A 315 1.20 -13.13 -4.80
CA ASP A 315 2.16 -13.39 -3.73
C ASP A 315 3.05 -14.61 -4.13
N PRO A 316 3.99 -15.09 -3.30
CA PRO A 316 4.82 -16.25 -3.61
C PRO A 316 4.08 -17.54 -3.99
N SER A 317 2.78 -17.68 -3.68
CA SER A 317 2.01 -18.87 -4.07
C SER A 317 1.74 -18.94 -5.58
N VAL A 318 1.68 -17.79 -6.26
CA VAL A 318 1.48 -17.68 -7.71
C VAL A 318 2.67 -17.05 -8.44
N PHE A 319 3.47 -16.25 -7.73
CA PHE A 319 4.64 -15.54 -8.24
C PHE A 319 5.85 -15.76 -7.32
N ALA A 320 6.39 -16.98 -7.34
CA ALA A 320 7.32 -17.52 -6.34
C ALA A 320 8.64 -16.73 -6.09
N VAL A 321 9.01 -15.79 -6.95
CA VAL A 321 10.20 -14.94 -6.75
C VAL A 321 9.89 -13.66 -5.96
N ALA A 322 8.63 -13.21 -5.93
CA ALA A 322 8.20 -11.97 -5.29
C ALA A 322 8.06 -12.15 -3.78
N THR A 323 9.17 -11.98 -3.05
CA THR A 323 9.26 -12.33 -1.61
C THR A 323 9.20 -11.15 -0.66
N THR A 324 9.32 -9.92 -1.16
CA THR A 324 9.30 -8.69 -0.35
C THR A 324 8.23 -7.69 -0.78
N ILE A 325 7.64 -7.86 -1.96
CA ILE A 325 6.54 -7.02 -2.45
C ILE A 325 5.47 -7.95 -3.03
N VAL A 326 4.30 -7.90 -2.41
CA VAL A 326 3.11 -8.70 -2.77
C VAL A 326 1.91 -7.78 -2.77
N GLY A 327 0.77 -8.22 -3.30
CA GLY A 327 -0.38 -7.33 -3.35
C GLY A 327 -1.60 -7.87 -4.06
N ALA A 328 -2.48 -6.94 -4.37
CA ALA A 328 -3.67 -7.21 -5.15
C ALA A 328 -3.94 -6.08 -6.15
N ILE A 329 -4.59 -6.43 -7.25
CA ILE A 329 -5.35 -5.46 -8.06
C ILE A 329 -6.82 -5.58 -7.67
N VAL A 330 -7.41 -4.45 -7.30
CA VAL A 330 -8.79 -4.37 -6.81
C VAL A 330 -9.62 -3.58 -7.79
N THR A 331 -10.78 -4.14 -8.13
CA THR A 331 -11.83 -3.47 -8.91
C THR A 331 -13.00 -3.17 -7.99
N VAL A 332 -13.46 -1.93 -7.98
CA VAL A 332 -14.61 -1.47 -7.19
C VAL A 332 -15.60 -0.75 -8.10
N GLU A 333 -16.79 -1.31 -8.25
CA GLU A 333 -17.83 -0.75 -9.10
C GLU A 333 -18.41 0.57 -8.53
N PRO A 334 -19.09 1.39 -9.35
CA PRO A 334 -19.73 2.62 -8.85
C PRO A 334 -20.66 2.37 -7.64
N GLY A 335 -20.45 3.13 -6.57
CA GLY A 335 -21.17 3.00 -5.29
C GLY A 335 -20.74 1.81 -4.42
N ALA A 336 -19.79 0.98 -4.87
CA ALA A 336 -19.19 -0.08 -4.07
C ALA A 336 -18.00 0.43 -3.26
N MET A 337 -17.48 -0.40 -2.36
CA MET A 337 -16.37 -0.04 -1.48
C MET A 337 -15.50 -1.25 -1.12
N ARG A 338 -14.17 -1.06 -1.08
CA ARG A 338 -13.24 -1.94 -0.36
C ARG A 338 -13.55 -1.82 1.14
N GLU A 339 -14.03 -2.91 1.74
CA GLU A 339 -14.66 -2.89 3.06
C GLU A 339 -13.73 -2.37 4.18
N LEU A 340 -14.32 -1.97 5.31
CA LEU A 340 -13.57 -1.58 6.50
C LEU A 340 -12.65 -2.71 6.96
N HIS A 341 -11.34 -2.46 6.94
CA HIS A 341 -10.33 -3.46 7.28
C HIS A 341 -9.03 -2.81 7.76
N TRP A 342 -8.06 -3.64 8.14
CA TRP A 342 -6.68 -3.22 8.31
C TRP A 342 -5.73 -4.35 7.97
N HIS A 343 -4.47 -3.98 7.76
CA HIS A 343 -3.36 -4.90 7.56
C HIS A 343 -2.59 -5.09 8.87
N PRO A 344 -2.42 -6.32 9.39
CA PRO A 344 -1.93 -6.53 10.77
C PRO A 344 -0.52 -5.99 11.06
N THR A 345 0.39 -6.09 10.09
CA THR A 345 1.83 -5.89 10.34
C THR A 345 2.54 -5.07 9.28
N GLN A 346 2.03 -5.05 8.07
CA GLN A 346 2.65 -4.49 6.90
C GLN A 346 1.97 -3.16 6.52
N PRO A 347 2.73 -2.17 6.04
CA PRO A 347 2.14 -0.99 5.43
C PRO A 347 1.51 -1.36 4.10
N GLU A 348 0.51 -0.60 3.72
CA GLU A 348 -0.10 -0.62 2.40
C GLU A 348 0.37 0.60 1.62
N TRP A 349 0.75 0.37 0.37
CA TRP A 349 1.08 1.40 -0.60
C TRP A 349 0.16 1.18 -1.80
N ASP A 350 -0.54 2.25 -2.21
CA ASP A 350 -1.56 2.16 -3.24
C ASP A 350 -1.18 2.92 -4.50
N PHE A 351 -1.62 2.42 -5.65
CA PHE A 351 -1.62 3.20 -6.88
C PHE A 351 -2.97 3.15 -7.58
N PHE A 352 -3.57 4.32 -7.78
CA PHE A 352 -4.87 4.47 -8.43
C PHE A 352 -4.68 4.51 -9.94
N ILE A 353 -5.13 3.46 -10.65
CA ILE A 353 -4.98 3.33 -12.10
C ILE A 353 -6.09 4.09 -12.82
N THR A 354 -7.36 3.89 -12.42
CA THR A 354 -8.53 4.55 -13.00
C THR A 354 -9.61 4.81 -11.95
N GLY A 355 -10.49 5.77 -12.22
CA GLY A 355 -11.62 6.11 -11.36
C GLY A 355 -11.26 7.14 -10.30
N THR A 356 -12.17 7.33 -9.35
CA THR A 356 -12.01 8.25 -8.22
C THR A 356 -12.44 7.54 -6.94
N ALA A 357 -11.76 7.84 -5.85
CA ALA A 357 -12.01 7.24 -4.56
C ALA A 357 -11.89 8.24 -3.43
N ARG A 358 -12.41 7.87 -2.26
CA ARG A 358 -11.98 8.46 -0.98
C ARG A 358 -11.63 7.35 0.00
N MET A 359 -10.70 7.64 0.89
CA MET A 359 -10.28 6.73 1.96
C MET A 359 -10.16 7.49 3.28
N THR A 360 -10.78 6.96 4.32
CA THR A 360 -10.54 7.40 5.69
C THR A 360 -9.50 6.49 6.34
N ILE A 361 -8.47 7.07 6.95
CA ILE A 361 -7.45 6.34 7.72
C ILE A 361 -7.66 6.64 9.20
N PHE A 362 -7.86 5.61 10.01
CA PHE A 362 -7.91 5.66 11.48
C PHE A 362 -6.56 5.29 12.08
N ALA A 363 -5.90 6.28 12.69
CA ALA A 363 -4.55 6.16 13.25
C ALA A 363 -4.51 5.95 14.78
N GLY A 364 -5.64 5.57 15.39
CA GLY A 364 -5.75 5.40 16.84
C GLY A 364 -5.76 6.73 17.60
N GLN A 365 -6.02 6.69 18.92
CA GLN A 365 -6.08 7.88 19.77
C GLN A 365 -7.06 8.96 19.26
N SER A 366 -8.17 8.51 18.67
CA SER A 366 -9.16 9.37 17.99
C SER A 366 -8.63 10.13 16.77
N ASN A 367 -7.46 9.78 16.22
CA ASN A 367 -6.98 10.36 14.97
C ASN A 367 -7.63 9.66 13.78
N ALA A 368 -8.29 10.43 12.91
CA ALA A 368 -8.83 9.99 11.64
C ALA A 368 -8.74 11.10 10.60
N GLY A 369 -8.43 10.75 9.35
CA GLY A 369 -8.40 11.71 8.24
C GLY A 369 -8.82 11.08 6.92
N THR A 370 -9.60 11.82 6.14
CA THR A 370 -10.15 11.41 4.85
C THR A 370 -9.41 12.08 3.70
N PHE A 371 -9.05 11.29 2.68
CA PHE A 371 -8.31 11.75 1.52
C PHE A 371 -8.96 11.25 0.23
N ASP A 372 -9.01 12.11 -0.78
CA ASP A 372 -9.51 11.79 -2.11
C ASP A 372 -8.39 11.27 -3.00
N TYR A 373 -8.70 10.35 -3.91
CA TYR A 373 -7.76 9.74 -4.85
C TYR A 373 -8.35 9.63 -6.24
N GLN A 374 -7.49 9.71 -7.25
CA GLN A 374 -7.83 9.55 -8.66
C GLN A 374 -6.65 8.96 -9.43
N ALA A 375 -6.85 8.69 -10.72
CA ALA A 375 -5.80 8.13 -11.59
C ALA A 375 -4.46 8.89 -11.46
N GLY A 376 -3.38 8.14 -11.21
CA GLY A 376 -2.02 8.67 -11.05
C GLY A 376 -1.64 9.07 -9.61
N ASP A 377 -2.55 8.90 -8.66
CA ASP A 377 -2.28 9.14 -7.24
C ASP A 377 -1.72 7.90 -6.53
N ILE A 378 -0.88 8.18 -5.54
CA ILE A 378 -0.32 7.21 -4.60
C ILE A 378 -1.01 7.38 -3.25
N GLY A 379 -1.38 6.26 -2.64
CA GLY A 379 -1.86 6.15 -1.26
C GLY A 379 -0.83 5.45 -0.36
N TYR A 380 -0.88 5.71 0.94
CA TYR A 380 -0.09 4.98 1.92
C TYR A 380 -0.83 4.86 3.25
N VAL A 381 -1.02 3.62 3.72
CA VAL A 381 -1.61 3.33 5.03
C VAL A 381 -0.54 2.68 5.93
N PRO A 382 -0.15 3.35 7.04
CA PRO A 382 0.76 2.74 8.01
C PRO A 382 0.22 1.44 8.60
N PRO A 383 1.09 0.54 9.09
CA PRO A 383 0.67 -0.76 9.61
C PRO A 383 -0.42 -0.65 10.69
N ALA A 384 -1.40 -1.56 10.61
CA ALA A 384 -2.52 -1.69 11.54
C ALA A 384 -3.48 -0.49 11.63
N GLN A 385 -3.36 0.52 10.78
CA GLN A 385 -4.33 1.60 10.71
C GLN A 385 -5.58 1.13 9.95
N GLY A 386 -6.74 1.34 10.57
CA GLY A 386 -8.03 0.93 10.01
C GLY A 386 -8.44 1.86 8.87
N HIS A 387 -8.95 1.32 7.78
CA HIS A 387 -9.34 2.14 6.64
C HIS A 387 -10.38 1.44 5.75
N TYR A 388 -10.89 2.17 4.77
CA TYR A 388 -11.72 1.70 3.67
C TYR A 388 -11.39 2.52 2.41
N ILE A 389 -11.71 1.99 1.24
CA ILE A 389 -11.56 2.72 -0.03
C ILE A 389 -12.89 2.67 -0.78
N GLU A 390 -13.56 3.80 -0.87
CA GLU A 390 -14.89 3.93 -1.48
C GLU A 390 -14.77 4.50 -2.89
N ASN A 391 -15.46 3.88 -3.86
CA ASN A 391 -15.59 4.46 -5.19
C ASN A 391 -16.58 5.62 -5.15
N THR A 392 -16.06 6.84 -5.31
CA THR A 392 -16.85 8.08 -5.30
C THR A 392 -17.40 8.44 -6.68
N GLY A 393 -16.90 7.78 -7.72
CA GLY A 393 -17.19 8.10 -9.12
C GLY A 393 -18.31 7.28 -9.73
N ASN A 394 -18.62 7.64 -10.98
CA ASN A 394 -19.60 6.95 -11.82
C ASN A 394 -18.95 5.91 -12.76
N THR A 395 -17.64 5.68 -12.63
CA THR A 395 -16.90 4.67 -13.38
C THR A 395 -16.23 3.71 -12.42
N THR A 396 -15.87 2.52 -12.91
CA THR A 396 -15.16 1.53 -12.12
C THR A 396 -13.82 2.10 -11.63
N LEU A 397 -13.58 1.98 -10.32
CA LEU A 397 -12.32 2.26 -9.66
C LEU A 397 -11.43 1.02 -9.80
N VAL A 398 -10.19 1.22 -10.25
CA VAL A 398 -9.16 0.17 -10.32
C VAL A 398 -7.88 0.70 -9.71
N TYR A 399 -7.36 -0.02 -8.72
CA TYR A 399 -6.13 0.35 -8.02
C TYR A 399 -5.34 -0.88 -7.58
N LEU A 400 -4.07 -0.67 -7.27
CA LEU A 400 -3.17 -1.65 -6.69
C LEU A 400 -3.09 -1.43 -5.18
N GLU A 401 -3.19 -2.51 -4.40
CA GLU A 401 -2.81 -2.57 -2.97
C GLU A 401 -1.48 -3.34 -2.90
N LEU A 402 -0.39 -2.69 -2.52
CA LEU A 402 0.93 -3.33 -2.41
C LEU A 402 1.43 -3.32 -0.97
N PHE A 403 2.13 -4.38 -0.60
CA PHE A 403 2.64 -4.59 0.74
C PHE A 403 4.11 -4.96 0.71
N ASN A 404 4.90 -4.32 1.58
CA ASN A 404 6.25 -4.78 1.89
C ASN A 404 6.16 -6.01 2.81
N SER A 405 5.96 -7.19 2.22
CA SER A 405 5.60 -8.45 2.87
C SER A 405 5.83 -9.65 1.92
N ASP A 406 5.77 -10.87 2.46
CA ASP A 406 5.79 -12.12 1.68
C ASP A 406 4.39 -12.72 1.45
N ARG A 407 3.33 -12.04 1.90
CA ARG A 407 1.93 -12.46 1.78
C ARG A 407 0.93 -11.32 1.90
N VAL A 408 -0.21 -11.48 1.24
CA VAL A 408 -1.38 -10.60 1.39
C VAL A 408 -2.22 -11.06 2.56
N GLN A 409 -2.44 -10.17 3.53
CA GLN A 409 -3.24 -10.46 4.73
C GLN A 409 -3.96 -9.23 5.25
N ASP A 410 -5.25 -9.35 5.50
CA ASP A 410 -6.08 -8.32 6.12
C ASP A 410 -7.04 -8.91 7.16
N ILE A 411 -7.50 -8.05 8.07
CA ILE A 411 -8.59 -8.36 9.01
C ILE A 411 -9.78 -7.48 8.65
N SER A 412 -10.88 -8.12 8.27
CA SER A 412 -12.15 -7.46 7.97
C SER A 412 -12.89 -7.15 9.26
N LEU A 413 -13.34 -5.90 9.43
CA LEU A 413 -14.13 -5.48 10.58
C LEU A 413 -15.41 -6.30 10.68
N ARG A 414 -16.15 -6.44 9.56
CA ARG A 414 -17.42 -7.16 9.53
C ARG A 414 -17.25 -8.62 9.93
N GLN A 415 -16.24 -9.29 9.39
CA GLN A 415 -15.93 -10.68 9.73
C GLN A 415 -15.50 -10.84 11.20
N TRP A 416 -14.67 -9.93 11.70
CA TRP A 416 -14.23 -9.96 13.10
C TRP A 416 -15.41 -9.84 14.07
N LEU A 417 -16.32 -8.89 13.84
CA LEU A 417 -17.53 -8.74 14.65
C LEU A 417 -18.42 -9.99 14.56
N ALA A 418 -18.60 -10.56 13.36
CA ALA A 418 -19.40 -11.78 13.15
C ALA A 418 -18.86 -13.01 13.91
N LEU A 419 -17.55 -13.04 14.16
CA LEU A 419 -16.86 -14.14 14.85
C LEU A 419 -16.56 -13.83 16.33
N THR A 420 -17.05 -12.71 16.84
CA THR A 420 -16.96 -12.32 18.24
C THR A 420 -18.29 -12.65 18.94
N PRO A 421 -18.29 -13.08 20.23
CA PRO A 421 -19.54 -13.36 20.94
C PRO A 421 -20.58 -12.23 20.80
N PRO A 422 -21.83 -12.52 20.37
CA PRO A 422 -22.83 -11.49 20.08
C PRO A 422 -23.06 -10.48 21.19
N GLU A 423 -23.20 -10.95 22.43
CA GLU A 423 -23.38 -10.08 23.61
C GLU A 423 -22.17 -9.15 23.84
N LEU A 424 -20.96 -9.60 23.50
CA LEU A 424 -19.76 -8.76 23.60
C LEU A 424 -19.78 -7.65 22.54
N VAL A 425 -20.20 -7.95 21.31
CA VAL A 425 -20.34 -6.93 20.25
C VAL A 425 -21.42 -5.90 20.62
N LYS A 426 -22.57 -6.38 21.13
CA LYS A 426 -23.65 -5.50 21.60
C LYS A 426 -23.20 -4.58 22.72
N ALA A 427 -22.42 -5.10 23.69
CA ALA A 427 -21.87 -4.28 24.77
C ALA A 427 -20.87 -3.20 24.30
N HIS A 428 -20.33 -3.31 23.08
CA HIS A 428 -19.42 -2.30 22.51
C HIS A 428 -20.12 -1.29 21.61
N LEU A 429 -21.10 -1.72 20.83
CA LEU A 429 -21.66 -0.95 19.71
C LEU A 429 -23.16 -0.68 19.81
N ASP A 430 -23.84 -1.27 20.80
CA ASP A 430 -25.29 -1.14 21.02
C ASP A 430 -26.12 -1.43 19.75
N LEU A 431 -25.67 -2.41 18.94
CA LEU A 431 -26.33 -2.80 17.70
C LEU A 431 -27.57 -3.66 17.97
N PRO A 432 -28.65 -3.49 17.19
CA PRO A 432 -29.85 -4.29 17.37
C PRO A 432 -29.63 -5.75 16.96
N ASP A 433 -30.41 -6.66 17.56
CA ASP A 433 -30.25 -8.11 17.37
C ASP A 433 -30.35 -8.55 15.90
N ASP A 434 -31.15 -7.86 15.07
CA ASP A 434 -31.28 -8.15 13.65
C ASP A 434 -30.01 -7.78 12.86
N VAL A 435 -29.31 -6.69 13.24
CA VAL A 435 -28.01 -6.35 12.64
C VAL A 435 -26.97 -7.39 13.03
N ILE A 436 -26.91 -7.77 14.31
CA ILE A 436 -25.98 -8.80 14.81
C ILE A 436 -26.21 -10.14 14.11
N ALA A 437 -27.46 -10.56 13.94
CA ALA A 437 -27.83 -11.80 13.27
C ALA A 437 -27.47 -11.82 11.77
N ASN A 438 -27.29 -10.65 11.14
CA ASN A 438 -26.96 -10.49 9.72
C ASN A 438 -25.47 -10.18 9.46
N LEU A 439 -24.63 -10.20 10.48
CA LEU A 439 -23.18 -10.12 10.31
C LEU A 439 -22.66 -11.36 9.57
N ASN A 440 -21.79 -11.16 8.58
CA ASN A 440 -21.30 -12.22 7.72
C ASN A 440 -19.96 -12.75 8.24
N THR A 441 -19.88 -14.06 8.51
CA THR A 441 -18.66 -14.74 8.94
C THR A 441 -17.66 -14.97 7.79
N THR A 442 -18.10 -14.75 6.55
CA THR A 442 -17.26 -14.79 5.36
C THR A 442 -16.86 -13.38 4.96
N LYS A 443 -15.56 -13.12 4.89
CA LYS A 443 -14.97 -11.87 4.41
C LYS A 443 -15.53 -11.52 3.03
N GLN A 444 -15.91 -10.25 2.83
CA GLN A 444 -16.49 -9.78 1.57
C GLN A 444 -15.47 -9.04 0.71
N THR A 445 -14.44 -8.44 1.31
CA THR A 445 -13.35 -7.68 0.66
C THR A 445 -13.84 -6.43 -0.09
N VAL A 446 -14.70 -6.58 -1.12
CA VAL A 446 -15.37 -5.49 -1.83
C VAL A 446 -16.89 -5.68 -1.71
N VAL A 447 -17.55 -4.76 -1.01
CA VAL A 447 -18.99 -4.79 -0.76
C VAL A 447 -19.76 -4.05 -1.86
N ALA A 448 -20.94 -4.58 -2.20
CA ALA A 448 -21.84 -3.98 -3.20
C ALA A 448 -22.40 -2.62 -2.74
N PRO A 449 -22.89 -1.78 -3.67
CA PRO A 449 -23.62 -0.59 -3.32
C PRO A 449 -24.81 -0.92 -2.42
N TYR A 450 -24.96 -0.16 -1.34
CA TYR A 450 -26.09 -0.26 -0.43
C TYR A 450 -26.86 1.06 -0.44
N TYR A 451 -28.11 1.00 -0.93
CA TYR A 451 -29.04 2.12 -0.88
C TYR A 451 -30.09 1.78 0.17
N PRO A 452 -30.03 2.38 1.38
CA PRO A 452 -31.10 2.20 2.36
C PRO A 452 -32.41 2.68 1.75
N SER A 453 -33.45 1.84 1.87
CA SER A 453 -34.81 2.08 1.35
C SER A 453 -35.55 3.19 2.09
#